data_AF-A0A1G5GJW4-F1
#
_entry.id   AF-A0A1G5GJW4-F1
#
_cell.length_a   1.000
_cell.length_b   1.000
_cell.length_c   1.000
_cell.angle_alpha   90.00
_cell.angle_beta   90.00
_cell.angle_gamma   90.00
#
_symmetry.space_group_name_H-M   'P 1'
#
loop_
_entity.id
_entity.type
_entity.pdbx_description
1 polymer ?
#
loop_
_entity_poly.entity_id
_entity_poly.type
_entity_poly.pdbx_seq_one_letter_code
_entity_poly.pdbx_strand_id
1 'polypeptide(L)'
;MNKRKKLLLCIAVIFGIALGIYIKLCYSPIKIRTSEYNARLYPDGVHLIAYIGKVEDVVIPNYIGIFPVTVISQDCFYSNDFVKTVIISDNVKSIGMHAFEQCHQLKSVKGKNVRKIEQDAFACDWKLETVELGDKLQVIEDGAFWRCNALTYIPSKESLKEIGDYAFEACEIENHGDLTGIIVGDNAFNDCPFSKYH
;
A
#
# COMPACT_ATOMS: atom_id res chain seq x y z
N MET A 1 -1.12 20.70 47.84
CA MET A 1 -1.30 20.93 46.40
C MET A 1 -2.78 20.80 46.05
N ASN A 2 -3.42 21.82 45.44
CA ASN A 2 -4.86 21.79 45.15
C ASN A 2 -5.21 20.83 44.00
N LYS A 3 -6.49 20.44 43.86
CA LYS A 3 -6.96 19.49 42.83
C LYS A 3 -6.51 19.88 41.41
N ARG A 4 -6.53 21.19 41.08
CA ARG A 4 -6.06 21.71 39.78
C ARG A 4 -4.56 21.47 39.54
N LYS A 5 -3.70 21.75 40.53
CA LYS A 5 -2.25 21.50 40.41
C LYS A 5 -1.92 20.01 40.31
N LYS A 6 -2.64 19.13 41.02
CA LYS A 6 -2.52 17.67 40.86
C LYS A 6 -2.91 17.22 39.45
N LEU A 7 -4.02 17.72 38.93
CA LEU A 7 -4.48 17.41 37.56
C LEU A 7 -3.47 17.88 36.50
N LEU A 8 -2.98 19.11 36.60
CA LEU A 8 -1.99 19.67 35.68
C LEU A 8 -0.68 18.86 35.71
N LEU A 9 -0.23 18.44 36.90
CA LEU A 9 0.95 17.59 37.02
C LEU A 9 0.73 16.21 36.38
N CYS A 10 -0.43 15.58 36.60
CA CYS A 10 -0.75 14.30 35.96
C CYS A 10 -0.78 14.42 34.43
N ILE A 11 -1.39 15.48 33.88
CA ILE A 11 -1.43 15.74 32.44
C ILE A 11 -0.01 15.94 31.89
N ALA A 12 0.81 16.75 32.57
CA ALA A 12 2.19 17.00 32.16
C ALA A 12 3.05 15.71 32.16
N VAL A 13 2.86 14.83 33.15
CA VAL A 13 3.55 13.54 33.22
C VAL A 13 3.10 12.60 32.11
N ILE A 14 1.78 12.46 31.87
CA ILE A 14 1.24 11.62 30.80
C ILE A 14 1.75 12.12 29.44
N PHE A 15 1.72 13.44 29.23
CA PHE A 15 2.22 14.04 28.00
C PHE A 15 3.73 13.80 27.82
N GLY A 16 4.53 13.98 28.87
CA GLY A 16 5.97 13.69 28.82
C GLY A 16 6.29 12.24 28.48
N ILE A 17 5.55 11.28 29.06
CA ILE A 17 5.68 9.85 28.74
C ILE A 17 5.27 9.57 27.29
N ALA A 18 4.13 10.09 26.85
CA ALA A 18 3.63 9.90 25.49
C ALA A 18 4.60 10.49 24.45
N LEU A 19 5.13 11.69 24.70
CA LEU A 19 6.14 12.33 23.86
C LEU A 19 7.44 11.51 23.83
N GLY A 20 7.89 10.99 24.98
CA GLY A 20 9.06 10.12 25.06
C GLY A 20 8.89 8.84 24.24
N ILE A 21 7.71 8.20 24.29
CA ILE A 21 7.39 7.03 23.47
C ILE A 21 7.37 7.39 21.99
N TYR A 22 6.72 8.50 21.62
CA TYR A 22 6.65 8.98 20.25
C TYR A 22 8.05 9.20 19.67
N ILE A 23 8.90 9.94 20.37
CA ILE A 23 10.30 10.18 19.97
C ILE A 23 11.06 8.86 19.82
N LYS A 24 10.92 7.93 20.78
CA LYS A 24 11.56 6.62 20.69
C LYS A 24 11.13 5.84 19.45
N LEU A 25 9.85 5.87 19.10
CA LEU A 25 9.32 5.19 17.91
C LEU A 25 9.81 5.82 16.60
N CYS A 26 10.03 7.14 16.55
CA CYS A 26 10.65 7.80 15.40
C CYS A 26 12.09 7.31 15.14
N TYR A 27 12.90 7.15 16.19
CA TYR A 27 14.31 6.77 16.06
C TYR A 27 14.55 5.26 16.04
N SER A 28 13.72 4.48 16.73
CA SER A 28 13.86 3.04 16.87
C SER A 28 12.49 2.35 16.91
N PRO A 29 11.88 2.12 15.73
CA PRO A 29 10.60 1.41 15.61
C PRO A 29 10.63 0.05 16.31
N ILE A 30 9.54 -0.32 16.99
CA ILE A 30 9.49 -1.58 17.74
C ILE A 30 9.25 -2.72 16.76
N LYS A 31 10.15 -3.71 16.73
CA LYS A 31 9.96 -4.93 15.94
C LYS A 31 8.81 -5.76 16.50
N ILE A 32 7.90 -6.18 15.63
CA ILE A 32 6.80 -7.08 15.92
C ILE A 32 6.96 -8.30 15.02
N ARG A 33 6.69 -9.49 15.56
CA ARG A 33 6.62 -10.71 14.79
C ARG A 33 5.35 -11.47 15.15
N THR A 34 4.57 -11.83 14.14
CA THR A 34 3.41 -12.71 14.26
C THR A 34 3.71 -14.05 13.60
N SER A 35 2.70 -14.92 13.49
CA SER A 35 2.80 -16.16 12.71
C SER A 35 2.94 -15.89 11.20
N GLU A 36 2.45 -14.75 10.72
CA GLU A 36 2.35 -14.45 9.29
C GLU A 36 3.15 -13.23 8.85
N TYR A 37 3.60 -12.39 9.78
CA TYR A 37 4.28 -11.14 9.43
C TYR A 37 5.49 -10.86 10.32
N ASN A 38 6.55 -10.35 9.70
CA ASN A 38 7.48 -9.44 10.37
C ASN A 38 6.97 -8.01 10.16
N ALA A 39 6.92 -7.22 11.22
CA ALA A 39 6.37 -5.86 11.21
C ALA A 39 7.19 -4.91 12.10
N ARG A 40 6.95 -3.62 11.96
CA ARG A 40 7.49 -2.57 12.82
C ARG A 40 6.39 -1.62 13.25
N LEU A 41 6.38 -1.25 14.53
CA LEU A 41 5.52 -0.21 15.06
C LEU A 41 6.24 1.13 14.98
N TYR A 42 5.64 2.05 14.24
CA TYR A 42 5.97 3.46 14.12
C TYR A 42 4.93 4.32 14.86
N PRO A 43 5.14 5.64 15.00
CA PRO A 43 4.16 6.50 15.63
C PRO A 43 2.80 6.57 14.92
N ASP A 44 2.76 6.34 13.61
CA ASP A 44 1.55 6.35 12.79
C ASP A 44 0.83 5.00 12.73
N GLY A 45 1.49 3.91 13.12
CA GLY A 45 0.89 2.58 13.15
C GLY A 45 1.88 1.45 12.89
N VAL A 46 1.33 0.28 12.62
CA VAL A 46 2.09 -0.92 12.26
C VAL A 46 2.33 -0.94 10.75
N HIS A 47 3.60 -1.06 10.40
CA HIS A 47 4.09 -1.23 9.05
C HIS A 47 4.47 -2.70 8.86
N LEU A 48 3.84 -3.39 7.90
CA LEU A 48 4.18 -4.78 7.58
C LEU A 48 5.45 -4.80 6.74
N ILE A 49 6.49 -5.49 7.21
CA ILE A 49 7.81 -5.49 6.59
C ILE A 49 8.02 -6.72 5.71
N ALA A 50 7.49 -7.87 6.12
CA ALA A 50 7.56 -9.09 5.32
C ALA A 50 6.42 -10.03 5.69
N TYR A 51 5.78 -10.60 4.68
CA TYR A 51 4.89 -11.74 4.82
C TYR A 51 5.72 -13.03 4.94
N ILE A 52 5.52 -13.74 6.04
CA ILE A 52 6.14 -15.05 6.34
C ILE A 52 5.09 -16.15 6.51
N GLY A 53 3.83 -15.84 6.20
CA GLY A 53 2.73 -16.79 6.23
C GLY A 53 2.79 -17.78 5.07
N LYS A 54 1.81 -18.69 5.05
CA LYS A 54 1.74 -19.80 4.08
C LYS A 54 0.31 -20.02 3.60
N VAL A 55 -0.50 -18.97 3.55
CA VAL A 55 -1.85 -19.02 2.99
C VAL A 55 -1.88 -18.32 1.64
N GLU A 56 -2.64 -18.87 0.70
CA GLU A 56 -2.76 -18.31 -0.66
C GLU A 56 -3.70 -17.10 -0.67
N ASP A 57 -4.71 -17.11 0.20
CA ASP A 57 -5.70 -16.05 0.37
C ASP A 57 -5.39 -15.26 1.64
N VAL A 58 -4.77 -14.10 1.46
CA VAL A 58 -4.25 -13.28 2.55
C VAL A 58 -5.26 -12.23 2.95
N VAL A 59 -5.48 -12.11 4.26
CA VAL A 59 -6.19 -10.97 4.85
C VAL A 59 -5.17 -10.15 5.64
N ILE A 60 -4.88 -8.93 5.17
CA ILE A 60 -4.07 -7.97 5.91
C ILE A 60 -4.92 -7.46 7.08
N PRO A 61 -4.53 -7.68 8.34
CA PRO A 61 -5.38 -7.37 9.48
C PRO A 61 -5.51 -5.86 9.70
N ASN A 62 -6.65 -5.41 10.23
CA ASN A 62 -6.84 -4.01 10.63
C ASN A 62 -5.90 -3.58 11.76
N TYR A 63 -5.54 -4.50 12.65
CA TYR A 63 -4.73 -4.24 13.84
C TYR A 63 -3.75 -5.38 14.10
N ILE A 64 -2.57 -5.07 14.65
CA ILE A 64 -1.75 -6.05 15.37
C ILE A 64 -1.69 -5.62 16.84
N GLY A 65 -2.31 -6.44 17.70
CA GLY A 65 -2.63 -6.03 19.06
C GLY A 65 -3.63 -4.87 19.06
N ILE A 66 -3.26 -3.75 19.67
CA ILE A 66 -4.09 -2.53 19.72
C ILE A 66 -3.67 -1.48 18.68
N PHE A 67 -2.65 -1.77 17.86
CA PHE A 67 -2.09 -0.80 16.93
C PHE A 67 -2.62 -1.04 15.52
N PRO A 68 -3.10 0.00 14.82
CA PRO A 68 -3.64 -0.14 13.47
C PRO A 68 -2.53 -0.51 12.48
N VAL A 69 -2.81 -1.37 11.51
CA VAL A 69 -1.92 -1.60 10.37
C VAL A 69 -2.16 -0.52 9.33
N THR A 70 -1.15 0.29 9.06
CA THR A 70 -1.28 1.49 8.21
C THR A 70 -0.53 1.38 6.90
N VAL A 71 0.48 0.52 6.82
CA VAL A 71 1.36 0.41 5.65
C VAL A 71 1.68 -1.04 5.35
N ILE A 72 1.57 -1.43 4.07
CA ILE A 72 2.26 -2.59 3.52
C ILE A 72 3.57 -2.05 2.99
N SER A 73 4.68 -2.37 3.67
CA SER A 73 5.96 -1.68 3.42
C SER A 73 6.66 -2.23 2.18
N GLN A 74 7.78 -1.59 1.87
CA GLN A 74 8.69 -2.04 0.83
C GLN A 74 9.00 -3.54 0.96
N ASP A 75 8.99 -4.22 -0.18
CA ASP A 75 9.31 -5.64 -0.35
C ASP A 75 8.42 -6.63 0.46
N CYS A 76 7.31 -6.19 1.05
CA CYS A 76 6.57 -7.00 2.02
C CYS A 76 6.14 -8.38 1.49
N PHE A 77 5.77 -8.47 0.22
CA PHE A 77 5.42 -9.70 -0.50
C PHE A 77 6.33 -9.92 -1.71
N TYR A 78 7.49 -9.26 -1.82
CA TYR A 78 8.37 -9.36 -2.97
C TYR A 78 8.63 -10.81 -3.40
N SER A 79 8.46 -11.09 -4.69
CA SER A 79 8.65 -12.39 -5.33
C SER A 79 7.83 -13.53 -4.70
N ASN A 80 6.66 -13.22 -4.12
CA ASN A 80 5.81 -14.24 -3.50
C ASN A 80 4.94 -14.96 -4.54
N ASP A 81 5.44 -16.09 -5.03
CA ASP A 81 4.74 -16.96 -5.98
C ASP A 81 3.68 -17.89 -5.35
N PHE A 82 3.29 -17.65 -4.10
CA PHE A 82 2.31 -18.48 -3.40
C PHE A 82 0.96 -17.76 -3.20
N VAL A 83 1.00 -16.47 -2.90
CA VAL A 83 -0.21 -15.66 -2.66
C VAL A 83 -0.98 -15.44 -3.96
N LYS A 84 -2.29 -15.66 -3.90
CA LYS A 84 -3.22 -15.52 -5.02
C LYS A 84 -4.19 -14.38 -4.82
N THR A 85 -4.64 -14.13 -3.60
CA THR A 85 -5.56 -13.04 -3.29
C THR A 85 -5.15 -12.30 -2.04
N VAL A 86 -5.37 -10.99 -2.03
CA VAL A 86 -5.08 -10.11 -0.89
C VAL A 86 -6.29 -9.23 -0.60
N ILE A 87 -6.80 -9.32 0.63
CA ILE A 87 -7.80 -8.41 1.18
C ILE A 87 -7.10 -7.48 2.18
N ILE A 88 -7.01 -6.20 1.80
CA ILE A 88 -6.45 -5.10 2.57
C ILE A 88 -7.53 -4.49 3.45
N SER A 89 -7.36 -4.58 4.77
CA SER A 89 -8.30 -3.97 5.70
C SER A 89 -8.21 -2.42 5.73
N ASP A 90 -9.26 -1.80 6.26
CA ASP A 90 -9.56 -0.36 6.17
C ASP A 90 -8.49 0.61 6.69
N ASN A 91 -7.60 0.18 7.58
CA ASN A 91 -6.59 1.06 8.17
C ASN A 91 -5.40 1.35 7.24
N VAL A 92 -5.12 0.49 6.26
CA VAL A 92 -3.97 0.64 5.36
C VAL A 92 -4.15 1.84 4.43
N LYS A 93 -3.14 2.70 4.34
CA LYS A 93 -3.13 3.94 3.56
C LYS A 93 -2.15 3.91 2.39
N SER A 94 -1.09 3.13 2.46
CA SER A 94 -0.11 3.00 1.38
C SER A 94 0.34 1.56 1.17
N ILE A 95 0.67 1.29 -0.09
CA ILE A 95 1.35 0.08 -0.56
C ILE A 95 2.73 0.54 -1.03
N GLY A 96 3.77 0.05 -0.36
CA GLY A 96 5.13 0.53 -0.51
C GLY A 96 5.83 0.03 -1.77
N MET A 97 7.01 0.59 -2.01
CA MET A 97 7.84 0.25 -3.17
C MET A 97 8.08 -1.27 -3.28
N HIS A 98 7.93 -1.87 -4.46
CA HIS A 98 8.14 -3.32 -4.67
C HIS A 98 7.26 -4.24 -3.78
N ALA A 99 6.22 -3.72 -3.11
CA ALA A 99 5.52 -4.45 -2.05
C ALA A 99 4.95 -5.81 -2.49
N PHE A 100 4.52 -5.93 -3.73
CA PHE A 100 4.03 -7.14 -4.37
C PHE A 100 4.78 -7.45 -5.68
N GLU A 101 5.91 -6.80 -5.97
CA GLU A 101 6.63 -7.05 -7.22
C GLU A 101 6.93 -8.55 -7.39
N GLN A 102 6.73 -9.08 -8.61
CA GLN A 102 6.98 -10.47 -8.99
C GLN A 102 6.15 -11.51 -8.19
N CYS A 103 4.95 -11.14 -7.73
CA CYS A 103 3.98 -12.09 -7.22
C CYS A 103 3.22 -12.77 -8.38
N HIS A 104 3.87 -13.67 -9.13
CA HIS A 104 3.32 -14.18 -10.40
C HIS A 104 2.02 -15.00 -10.28
N GLN A 105 1.60 -15.37 -9.06
CA GLN A 105 0.32 -16.02 -8.80
C GLN A 105 -0.78 -15.07 -8.30
N LEU A 106 -0.45 -13.81 -7.98
CA LEU A 106 -1.40 -12.84 -7.48
C LEU A 106 -2.41 -12.49 -8.57
N LYS A 107 -3.70 -12.65 -8.23
CA LYS A 107 -4.83 -12.41 -9.14
C LYS A 107 -5.69 -11.23 -8.73
N SER A 108 -5.81 -11.00 -7.42
CA SER A 108 -6.73 -10.00 -6.88
C SER A 108 -6.17 -9.32 -5.64
N VAL A 109 -6.29 -7.99 -5.62
CA VAL A 109 -6.01 -7.14 -4.47
C VAL A 109 -7.23 -6.25 -4.23
N LYS A 110 -7.79 -6.31 -3.03
CA LYS A 110 -8.99 -5.55 -2.67
C LYS A 110 -8.78 -4.76 -1.38
N GLY A 111 -9.19 -3.51 -1.34
CA GLY A 111 -9.07 -2.59 -0.22
C GLY A 111 -10.02 -1.39 -0.38
N LYS A 112 -10.12 -0.55 0.64
CA LYS A 112 -11.07 0.59 0.63
C LYS A 112 -10.44 1.96 0.79
N ASN A 113 -9.29 2.03 1.45
CA ASN A 113 -8.75 3.30 1.97
C ASN A 113 -7.30 3.56 1.56
N VAL A 114 -6.78 2.78 0.61
CA VAL A 114 -5.44 3.00 0.07
C VAL A 114 -5.45 4.32 -0.70
N ARG A 115 -4.45 5.15 -0.44
CA ARG A 115 -4.29 6.49 -1.03
C ARG A 115 -3.13 6.56 -2.01
N LYS A 116 -2.13 5.71 -1.81
CA LYS A 116 -0.89 5.72 -2.58
C LYS A 116 -0.42 4.30 -2.87
N ILE A 117 -0.06 4.07 -4.12
CA ILE A 117 0.69 2.90 -4.57
C ILE A 117 2.06 3.42 -4.99
N GLU A 118 3.10 2.95 -4.33
CA GLU A 118 4.46 3.41 -4.58
C GLU A 118 5.11 2.70 -5.76
N GLN A 119 6.31 3.17 -6.10
CA GLN A 119 7.08 2.71 -7.24
C GLN A 119 7.13 1.18 -7.33
N ASP A 120 6.85 0.64 -8.52
CA ASP A 120 6.95 -0.78 -8.85
C ASP A 120 6.15 -1.73 -7.93
N ALA A 121 5.17 -1.22 -7.15
CA ALA A 121 4.52 -1.99 -6.09
C ALA A 121 3.86 -3.31 -6.55
N PHE A 122 3.41 -3.41 -7.81
CA PHE A 122 2.84 -4.61 -8.43
C PHE A 122 3.56 -4.98 -9.73
N ALA A 123 4.79 -4.50 -9.92
CA ALA A 123 5.55 -4.76 -11.14
C ALA A 123 5.71 -6.26 -11.39
N CYS A 124 5.56 -6.69 -12.64
CA CYS A 124 5.62 -8.08 -13.07
C CYS A 124 4.58 -9.04 -12.43
N ASP A 125 3.45 -8.52 -11.94
CA ASP A 125 2.33 -9.37 -11.50
C ASP A 125 1.47 -9.82 -12.69
N TRP A 126 1.98 -10.75 -13.50
CA TRP A 126 1.41 -11.09 -14.82
C TRP A 126 -0.01 -11.66 -14.78
N LYS A 127 -0.48 -12.12 -13.61
CA LYS A 127 -1.84 -12.67 -13.41
C LYS A 127 -2.79 -11.72 -12.67
N LEU A 128 -2.34 -10.51 -12.34
CA LEU A 128 -3.16 -9.55 -11.58
C LEU A 128 -4.28 -9.01 -12.46
N GLU A 129 -5.49 -9.50 -12.24
CA GLU A 129 -6.70 -9.15 -13.00
C GLU A 129 -7.54 -8.09 -12.28
N THR A 130 -7.53 -8.11 -10.94
CA THR A 130 -8.44 -7.30 -10.12
C THR A 130 -7.69 -6.47 -9.08
N VAL A 131 -7.79 -5.15 -9.18
CA VAL A 131 -7.27 -4.19 -8.20
C VAL A 131 -8.38 -3.22 -7.83
N GLU A 132 -9.04 -3.47 -6.70
CA GLU A 132 -10.15 -2.65 -6.18
C GLU A 132 -9.71 -2.00 -4.89
N LEU A 133 -9.23 -0.75 -4.91
CA LEU A 133 -8.62 -0.09 -3.73
C LEU A 133 -9.48 0.99 -3.07
N GLY A 134 -10.73 1.12 -3.52
CA GLY A 134 -11.69 2.13 -3.07
C GLY A 134 -11.50 3.48 -3.73
N ASP A 135 -12.31 4.45 -3.35
CA ASP A 135 -12.42 5.78 -3.97
C ASP A 135 -11.38 6.80 -3.47
N LYS A 136 -10.42 6.38 -2.63
CA LYS A 136 -9.43 7.28 -1.99
C LYS A 136 -8.06 7.25 -2.62
N LEU A 137 -7.84 6.44 -3.65
CA LEU A 137 -6.57 6.34 -4.35
C LEU A 137 -6.27 7.68 -5.05
N GLN A 138 -5.11 8.27 -4.76
CA GLN A 138 -4.70 9.59 -5.27
C GLN A 138 -3.48 9.53 -6.15
N VAL A 139 -2.55 8.61 -5.88
CA VAL A 139 -1.26 8.52 -6.57
C VAL A 139 -0.95 7.06 -6.88
N ILE A 140 -0.56 6.84 -8.14
CA ILE A 140 0.06 5.60 -8.64
C ILE A 140 1.43 6.03 -9.15
N GLU A 141 2.49 5.65 -8.46
CA GLU A 141 3.86 6.06 -8.82
C GLU A 141 4.42 5.24 -9.99
N ASP A 142 5.66 5.56 -10.36
CA ASP A 142 6.38 5.01 -11.49
C ASP A 142 6.40 3.47 -11.48
N GLY A 143 6.15 2.86 -12.63
CA GLY A 143 6.19 1.41 -12.81
C GLY A 143 5.24 0.59 -11.92
N ALA A 144 4.31 1.22 -11.18
CA ALA A 144 3.52 0.55 -10.15
C ALA A 144 2.78 -0.71 -10.63
N PHE A 145 2.35 -0.77 -11.89
CA PHE A 145 1.75 -1.93 -12.55
C PHE A 145 2.51 -2.34 -13.82
N TRP A 146 3.81 -2.05 -13.90
CA TRP A 146 4.65 -2.41 -15.04
C TRP A 146 4.54 -3.92 -15.32
N ARG A 147 4.19 -4.28 -16.57
CA ARG A 147 3.98 -5.67 -17.00
C ARG A 147 2.90 -6.43 -16.23
N CYS A 148 1.87 -5.77 -15.71
CA CYS A 148 0.65 -6.45 -15.26
C CYS A 148 -0.22 -6.87 -16.47
N ASN A 149 0.22 -7.91 -17.21
CA ASN A 149 -0.38 -8.31 -18.49
C ASN A 149 -1.83 -8.82 -18.41
N ALA A 150 -2.40 -9.00 -17.22
CA ALA A 150 -3.81 -9.37 -17.06
C ALA A 150 -4.69 -8.17 -16.62
N LEU A 151 -4.09 -7.02 -16.33
CA LEU A 151 -4.80 -5.83 -15.87
C LEU A 151 -5.31 -5.02 -17.07
N THR A 152 -6.63 -4.87 -17.16
CA THR A 152 -7.32 -4.27 -18.32
C THR A 152 -7.89 -2.88 -18.04
N TYR A 153 -7.71 -2.34 -16.84
CA TYR A 153 -8.23 -1.05 -16.43
C TYR A 153 -7.30 -0.33 -15.44
N ILE A 154 -7.48 0.99 -15.32
CA ILE A 154 -6.83 1.81 -14.30
C ILE A 154 -7.64 1.72 -13.00
N PRO A 155 -7.04 1.30 -11.87
CA PRO A 155 -7.74 1.23 -10.59
C PRO A 155 -8.25 2.59 -10.10
N SER A 156 -9.50 2.66 -9.65
CA SER A 156 -10.06 3.76 -8.85
C SER A 156 -9.79 5.19 -9.36
N LYS A 157 -10.31 5.54 -10.54
CA LYS A 157 -10.07 6.85 -11.19
C LYS A 157 -10.64 8.07 -10.47
N GLU A 158 -11.69 7.93 -9.66
CA GLU A 158 -12.50 9.07 -9.18
C GLU A 158 -11.73 10.13 -8.38
N SER A 159 -10.73 9.72 -7.59
CA SER A 159 -9.90 10.63 -6.78
C SER A 159 -8.44 10.68 -7.23
N LEU A 160 -8.11 10.03 -8.35
CA LEU A 160 -6.75 9.90 -8.84
C LEU A 160 -6.25 11.26 -9.32
N LYS A 161 -5.02 11.62 -8.94
CA LYS A 161 -4.39 12.90 -9.28
C LYS A 161 -3.16 12.70 -10.15
N GLU A 162 -2.48 11.57 -9.99
CA GLU A 162 -1.18 11.32 -10.59
C GLU A 162 -1.01 9.84 -10.95
N ILE A 163 -0.49 9.62 -12.15
CA ILE A 163 -0.01 8.36 -12.70
C ILE A 163 1.44 8.60 -13.11
N GLY A 164 2.37 7.86 -12.53
CA GLY A 164 3.81 8.00 -12.77
C GLY A 164 4.27 7.45 -14.12
N ASP A 165 5.56 7.59 -14.37
CA ASP A 165 6.21 7.11 -15.58
C ASP A 165 6.11 5.57 -15.66
N TYR A 166 5.85 5.03 -16.85
CA TYR A 166 5.73 3.57 -17.07
C TYR A 166 4.70 2.84 -16.19
N ALA A 167 3.83 3.55 -15.45
CA ALA A 167 2.99 2.97 -14.39
C ALA A 167 2.11 1.81 -14.85
N PHE A 168 1.66 1.80 -16.11
CA PHE A 168 0.89 0.73 -16.73
C PHE A 168 1.53 0.26 -18.06
N GLU A 169 2.85 0.42 -18.23
CA GLU A 169 3.50 -0.10 -19.43
C GLU A 169 3.32 -1.62 -19.51
N ALA A 170 2.97 -2.10 -20.70
CA ALA A 170 2.67 -3.50 -21.01
C ALA A 170 1.48 -4.10 -20.21
N CYS A 171 0.50 -3.27 -19.81
CA CYS A 171 -0.82 -3.71 -19.37
C CYS A 171 -1.76 -3.96 -20.56
N GLU A 172 -2.84 -4.72 -20.36
CA GLU A 172 -3.86 -4.99 -21.41
C GLU A 172 -5.02 -4.00 -21.35
N ILE A 173 -4.73 -2.73 -21.06
CA ILE A 173 -5.73 -1.66 -21.05
C ILE A 173 -6.11 -1.35 -22.49
N GLU A 174 -7.37 -1.60 -22.87
CA GLU A 174 -7.88 -1.28 -24.21
C GLU A 174 -8.34 0.18 -24.34
N ASN A 175 -8.67 0.84 -23.23
CA ASN A 175 -9.11 2.23 -23.21
C ASN A 175 -8.87 2.86 -21.83
N HIS A 176 -8.11 3.96 -21.77
CA HIS A 176 -7.87 4.68 -20.51
C HIS A 176 -8.99 5.64 -20.11
N GLY A 177 -10.00 5.90 -20.97
CA GLY A 177 -11.11 6.81 -20.70
C GLY A 177 -10.66 8.27 -20.54
N ASP A 178 -11.47 9.09 -19.88
CA ASP A 178 -11.09 10.48 -19.57
C ASP A 178 -10.07 10.53 -18.43
N LEU A 179 -8.94 11.19 -18.67
CA LEU A 179 -7.88 11.47 -17.69
C LEU A 179 -7.71 12.97 -17.45
N THR A 180 -8.69 13.80 -17.85
CA THR A 180 -8.64 15.25 -17.65
C THR A 180 -8.41 15.59 -16.19
N GLY A 181 -7.38 16.40 -15.91
CA GLY A 181 -7.01 16.82 -14.57
C GLY A 181 -6.11 15.85 -13.81
N ILE A 182 -5.75 14.71 -14.40
CA ILE A 182 -4.77 13.76 -13.89
C ILE A 182 -3.41 14.07 -14.53
N ILE A 183 -2.36 14.17 -13.72
CA ILE A 183 -0.97 14.25 -14.20
C ILE A 183 -0.58 12.83 -14.64
N VAL A 184 -0.15 12.69 -15.90
CA VAL A 184 0.24 11.39 -16.47
C VAL A 184 1.71 11.48 -16.89
N GLY A 185 2.52 10.59 -16.34
CA GLY A 185 3.94 10.46 -16.61
C GLY A 185 4.24 9.93 -18.01
N ASP A 186 5.51 10.03 -18.38
CA ASP A 186 6.01 9.59 -19.67
C ASP A 186 5.87 8.07 -19.78
N ASN A 187 5.46 7.60 -20.97
CA ASN A 187 5.29 6.18 -21.27
C ASN A 187 4.36 5.41 -20.31
N ALA A 188 3.52 6.10 -19.53
CA ALA A 188 2.66 5.49 -18.53
C ALA A 188 1.78 4.34 -19.07
N PHE A 189 1.47 4.34 -20.37
CA PHE A 189 0.70 3.29 -21.04
C PHE A 189 1.39 2.74 -22.29
N ASN A 190 2.73 2.78 -22.33
CA ASN A 190 3.48 2.19 -23.44
C ASN A 190 3.16 0.69 -23.57
N ASP A 191 3.17 0.17 -24.79
CA ASP A 191 2.81 -1.23 -25.11
C ASP A 191 1.39 -1.68 -24.71
N CYS A 192 0.50 -0.80 -24.24
CA CYS A 192 -0.92 -1.11 -24.05
C CYS A 192 -1.62 -1.30 -25.42
N PRO A 193 -2.67 -2.13 -25.53
CA PRO A 193 -3.39 -2.38 -26.78
C PRO A 193 -3.79 -1.13 -27.59
N PHE A 194 -4.25 -0.05 -26.94
CA PHE A 194 -4.65 1.18 -27.64
C PHE A 194 -3.47 1.99 -28.21
N SER A 195 -2.26 1.81 -27.66
CA SER A 195 -1.07 2.56 -28.09
C SER A 195 -0.63 2.19 -29.50
N LYS A 196 -1.02 1.01 -30.00
CA LYS A 196 -0.65 0.50 -31.34
C LYS A 196 -1.40 1.18 -32.49
N TYR A 197 -2.39 2.02 -32.19
CA TYR A 197 -3.26 2.65 -33.19
C TYR A 197 -3.03 4.17 -33.34
N HIS A 198 -2.00 4.70 -32.69
CA HIS A 198 -1.60 6.11 -32.73
C HIS A 198 -0.11 6.24 -33.06
#